data_AF-A0A950VSG4-F1
#
_entry.id   AF-A0A950VSG4-F1
#
_cell.length_a   1.000
_cell.length_b   1.000
_cell.length_c   1.000
_cell.angle_alpha   90.00
_cell.angle_beta   90.00
_cell.angle_gamma   90.00
#
_symmetry.space_group_name_H-M   'P 1'
#
loop_
_entity.id
_entity.type
_entity.pdbx_description
1 polymer ?
#
loop_
_entity_poly.entity_id
_entity_poly.type
_entity_poly.pdbx_seq_one_letter_code
_entity_poly.pdbx_strand_id
1 'polypeptide(L)'
;MISALAVNPTLTFNELKAVLKTTDGNVSVHARKLEDAGYLACKKSFAGRVPRTEYSLTTSGRRALEKYLNHMEALIKAVKQ
;
A
#
# COMPACT_ATOMS: atom_id res chain seq x y z
N MET A 1 -3.22 1.25 3.20
CA MET A 1 -2.06 1.49 2.31
C MET A 1 -2.20 0.73 1.00
N ILE A 2 -2.22 -0.61 1.02
CA ILE A 2 -2.38 -1.44 -0.19
C ILE A 2 -3.59 -1.02 -1.03
N SER A 3 -4.77 -0.86 -0.43
CA SER A 3 -5.98 -0.44 -1.17
C SER A 3 -5.85 0.95 -1.82
N ALA A 4 -5.13 1.88 -1.19
CA ALA A 4 -4.89 3.21 -1.76
C ALA A 4 -3.97 3.13 -3.00
N LEU A 5 -2.98 2.24 -2.97
CA LEU A 5 -2.09 1.95 -4.10
C LEU A 5 -2.72 0.98 -5.13
N ALA A 6 -3.86 0.36 -4.83
CA ALA A 6 -4.59 -0.46 -5.79
C ALA A 6 -5.28 0.40 -6.84
N VAL A 7 -5.72 1.60 -6.45
CA VAL A 7 -6.45 2.57 -7.29
C VAL A 7 -5.56 3.71 -7.80
N ASN A 8 -4.34 3.86 -7.27
CA ASN A 8 -3.35 4.83 -7.73
C ASN A 8 -2.07 4.10 -8.19
N PRO A 9 -1.54 4.36 -9.40
CA PRO A 9 -0.33 3.69 -9.88
C PRO A 9 0.88 3.84 -8.94
N THR A 10 1.07 5.06 -8.41
CA THR A 10 2.12 5.41 -7.45
C THR A 10 1.59 6.48 -6.50
N LEU A 11 2.03 6.46 -5.25
CA LEU A 11 1.81 7.56 -4.30
C LEU A 11 3.11 7.89 -3.56
N THR A 12 3.34 9.16 -3.30
CA THR A 12 4.42 9.62 -2.43
C THR A 12 4.13 9.28 -0.97
N PHE A 13 5.16 9.34 -0.12
CA PHE A 13 5.01 9.24 1.33
C PHE A 13 3.97 10.22 1.90
N ASN A 14 4.01 11.49 1.46
CA ASN A 14 3.09 12.52 1.95
C ASN A 14 1.66 12.30 1.45
N GLU A 15 1.46 11.84 0.22
CA GLU A 15 0.13 11.49 -0.29
C GLU A 15 -0.43 10.26 0.44
N LEU A 16 0.38 9.23 0.68
CA LEU A 16 -0.02 8.08 1.51
C LEU A 16 -0.45 8.52 2.90
N LYS A 17 0.31 9.41 3.53
CA LYS A 17 -0.04 9.96 4.83
C LYS A 17 -1.40 10.66 4.82
N ALA A 18 -1.63 11.52 3.82
CA ALA A 18 -2.86 12.28 3.67
C ALA A 18 -4.06 11.35 3.42
N VAL A 19 -3.95 10.40 2.50
CA VAL A 19 -5.03 9.45 2.16
C VAL A 19 -5.35 8.54 3.34
N LEU A 20 -4.33 8.06 4.06
CA LEU A 20 -4.51 7.16 5.20
C LEU A 20 -4.86 7.90 6.49
N LYS A 21 -4.85 9.24 6.49
CA LYS A 21 -5.10 10.10 7.66
C LYS A 21 -4.35 9.61 8.90
N THR A 22 -3.05 9.35 8.73
CA THR A 22 -2.22 8.74 9.77
C THR A 22 -0.93 9.52 9.97
N THR A 23 -0.06 9.04 10.86
CA THR A 23 1.21 9.70 11.21
C THR A 23 2.36 9.16 10.37
N ASP A 24 3.46 9.92 10.30
CA ASP A 24 4.70 9.52 9.62
C ASP A 24 5.22 8.16 10.13
N GLY A 25 5.16 7.93 11.44
CA GLY A 25 5.58 6.66 12.05
C GLY A 25 4.76 5.47 11.54
N ASN A 26 3.44 5.62 11.46
CA ASN A 26 2.57 4.56 10.94
C ASN A 26 2.82 4.31 9.45
N VAL A 27 2.92 5.36 8.62
CA VAL A 27 3.25 5.20 7.20
C VAL A 27 4.58 4.47 7.04
N SER A 28 5.62 4.90 7.77
CA SER A 28 6.95 4.30 7.69
C SER A 28 6.95 2.82 8.06
N VAL A 29 6.39 2.46 9.22
CA VAL A 29 6.35 1.07 9.70
C VAL A 29 5.55 0.18 8.76
N HIS A 30 4.38 0.65 8.28
CA HIS A 30 3.57 -0.14 7.35
C HIS A 30 4.22 -0.26 5.97
N ALA A 31 4.77 0.83 5.42
CA ALA A 31 5.45 0.80 4.14
C ALA A 31 6.64 -0.16 4.19
N ARG A 32 7.44 -0.12 5.26
CA ARG A 32 8.59 -1.01 5.43
C ARG A 32 8.18 -2.47 5.52
N LYS A 33 7.21 -2.81 6.38
CA LYS A 33 6.71 -4.20 6.49
C LYS A 33 6.19 -4.75 5.17
N LEU A 34 5.50 -3.92 4.40
CA LEU A 34 4.93 -4.31 3.11
C LEU A 34 6.00 -4.38 2.00
N GLU A 35 7.02 -3.54 2.05
CA GLU A 35 8.22 -3.64 1.21
C GLU A 35 9.01 -4.92 1.52
N ASP A 36 9.27 -5.21 2.79
CA ASP A 36 9.98 -6.42 3.23
C ASP A 36 9.22 -7.71 2.84
N ALA A 37 7.88 -7.66 2.82
CA ALA A 37 7.03 -8.74 2.31
C ALA A 37 6.97 -8.81 0.77
N GLY A 38 7.66 -7.90 0.06
CA GLY A 38 7.67 -7.81 -1.40
C GLY A 38 6.36 -7.33 -2.02
N TYR A 39 5.45 -6.74 -1.25
CA TYR A 39 4.16 -6.25 -1.73
C TYR A 39 4.22 -4.83 -2.27
N LEU A 40 5.18 -4.03 -1.78
CA LEU A 40 5.43 -2.68 -2.28
C LEU A 40 6.80 -2.57 -2.92
N ALA A 41 6.87 -1.82 -4.01
CA ALA A 41 8.11 -1.28 -4.53
C ALA A 41 8.28 0.16 -4.02
N CYS A 42 9.48 0.47 -3.53
CA CYS A 42 9.87 1.79 -3.06
C CYS A 42 10.88 2.40 -4.04
N LYS A 43 10.54 3.55 -4.60
CA LYS A 43 11.43 4.34 -5.45
C LYS A 43 11.84 5.60 -4.71
N LYS A 44 13.14 5.70 -4.42
CA LYS A 44 13.75 6.92 -3.86
C LYS A 44 14.33 7.74 -4.99
N SER A 45 14.00 9.02 -5.01
CA SER A 45 14.46 9.99 -5.99
C SER A 45 14.68 11.34 -5.30
N PHE A 46 15.13 12.32 -6.06
CA PHE A 46 15.19 13.71 -5.61
C PHE A 46 14.34 14.58 -6.53
N ALA A 47 13.52 15.43 -5.94
CA ALA A 47 12.85 16.53 -6.63
C ALA A 47 13.66 17.80 -6.34
N GLY A 48 14.63 18.10 -7.22
CA GLY A 48 15.64 19.12 -6.94
C GLY A 48 16.55 18.70 -5.79
N ARG A 49 16.57 19.46 -4.68
CA ARG A 49 17.35 19.15 -3.47
C ARG A 49 16.55 18.40 -2.40
N VAL A 50 15.28 18.09 -2.66
CA VAL A 50 14.38 17.45 -1.68
C VAL A 50 14.28 15.95 -1.98
N PRO A 51 14.57 15.06 -1.01
CA PRO A 51 14.36 13.64 -1.19
C PRO A 51 12.86 13.33 -1.34
N ARG A 52 12.52 12.51 -2.33
CA ARG A 52 11.17 12.08 -2.62
C ARG A 52 11.13 10.56 -2.62
N THR A 53 10.15 10.00 -1.93
CA THR A 53 9.92 8.56 -1.90
C THR A 53 8.53 8.27 -2.43
N GLU A 54 8.45 7.39 -3.41
CA GLU A 54 7.24 6.93 -4.05
C GLU A 54 7.07 5.43 -3.85
N TYR A 55 5.84 5.01 -3.60
CA TYR A 55 5.46 3.62 -3.40
C TYR A 55 4.48 3.19 -4.47
N SER A 56 4.58 1.94 -4.89
CA SER A 56 3.65 1.29 -5.82
C SER A 56 3.43 -0.16 -5.40
N LEU A 57 2.30 -0.74 -5.81
CA LEU A 57 2.09 -2.19 -5.64
C LEU A 57 2.94 -2.97 -6.64
N THR A 58 3.59 -4.01 -6.14
CA THR A 58 4.17 -5.05 -6.98
C THR A 58 3.08 -5.98 -7.51
N THR A 59 3.43 -6.84 -8.48
CA THR A 59 2.53 -7.90 -8.95
C THR A 59 2.12 -8.86 -7.81
N SER A 60 3.05 -9.22 -6.92
CA SER A 60 2.75 -10.05 -5.74
C SER A 60 1.85 -9.33 -4.75
N GLY A 61 2.08 -8.04 -4.50
CA GLY A 61 1.21 -7.21 -3.65
C GLY A 61 -0.21 -7.11 -4.18
N ARG A 62 -0.38 -6.96 -5.51
CA ARG A 62 -1.70 -6.97 -6.15
C ARG A 62 -2.41 -8.31 -6.00
N ARG A 63 -1.73 -9.42 -6.26
CA ARG A 63 -2.28 -10.77 -6.05
C ARG A 63 -2.64 -11.04 -4.59
N ALA A 64 -1.82 -10.56 -3.65
CA ALA A 64 -2.10 -10.71 -2.22
C ALA A 64 -3.38 -9.96 -1.81
N LEU A 65 -3.59 -8.75 -2.35
CA LEU A 65 -4.83 -7.99 -2.14
C LEU A 65 -6.04 -8.73 -2.70
N GLU A 66 -5.98 -9.21 -3.95
CA GLU A 66 -7.06 -9.95 -4.59
C GLU A 66 -7.43 -11.20 -3.78
N LYS A 67 -6.42 -11.96 -3.32
CA LYS A 67 -6.64 -13.14 -2.46
C LYS A 67 -7.33 -12.76 -1.15
N TYR A 68 -6.93 -11.65 -0.52
CA TYR A 68 -7.55 -11.17 0.71
C TYR A 68 -9.02 -10.76 0.48
N LEU A 69 -9.31 -10.03 -0.59
CA LEU A 69 -10.67 -9.61 -0.93
C LEU A 69 -11.58 -10.81 -1.21
N ASN A 70 -11.10 -11.79 -1.99
CA ASN A 70 -11.84 -13.01 -2.25
C ASN A 70 -12.14 -13.79 -0.96
N HIS A 71 -11.19 -13.83 -0.03
CA HIS A 71 -11.38 -14.49 1.26
C HIS A 71 -12.44 -13.75 2.12
N MET A 72 -12.39 -12.42 2.17
CA MET A 72 -13.40 -11.62 2.86
C MET A 72 -14.80 -11.79 2.25
N GLU A 73 -14.89 -11.82 0.92
CA GLU A 73 -16.16 -12.05 0.22
C GLU A 73 -16.76 -13.43 0.56
N ALA A 74 -15.93 -14.47 0.60
CA ALA A 74 -16.36 -15.82 1.00
C ALA A 74 -16.88 -15.85 2.44
N LEU A 75 -16.20 -15.17 3.39
CA LEU A 75 -16.66 -15.06 4.77
C LEU A 75 -18.00 -14.33 4.88
N ILE A 76 -18.16 -13.21 4.17
CA ILE A 76 -19.42 -12.45 4.17
C ILE A 76 -20.58 -13.30 3.61
N LYS A 77 -20.32 -14.09 2.56
CA LYS A 77 -21.33 -15.01 1.99
C LYS A 77 -21.71 -16.11 2.99
N ALA A 78 -20.74 -16.68 3.69
CA ALA A 78 -20.97 -17.74 4.68
C ALA A 78 -21.78 -17.25 5.90
N VAL A 79 -21.60 -15.99 6.33
CA VAL A 79 -22.30 -15.42 7.49
C VAL A 79 -23.70 -14.90 7.15
N LYS A 80 -24.00 -14.66 5.87
CA LYS A 80 -25.32 -14.22 5.38
C LYS A 80 -26.29 -15.38 5.08
N GLN A 81 -25.84 -16.63 5.22
CA GLN A 81 -26.67 -17.84 5.15
C GLN A 81 -27.17 -18.21 6.54
#